data_AF-A0A969U777-F1
#
_entry.id   AF-A0A969U777-F1
#
_cell.length_a   1.000
_cell.length_b   1.000
_cell.length_c   1.000
_cell.angle_alpha   90.00
_cell.angle_beta   90.00
_cell.angle_gamma   90.00
#
_symmetry.space_group_name_H-M   'P 1'
#
loop_
_entity.id
_entity.type
_entity.pdbx_description
1 polymer ?
#
loop_
_entity_poly.entity_id
_entity_poly.type
_entity_poly.pdbx_seq_one_letter_code
_entity_poly.pdbx_strand_id
1 'polypeptide(L)'
;MRRYRCTKSKFWRSLLLISWLGWVLLSACDSRSERLRQRQPKTTPPIASNSQCSTVYDPQVDYFPNKVKVTQAKGFTVEYHRNYKVVSVKNPWRNTDTTFQYVLVQCNTPIPPGFKQAQIVPVPVNSVVVMSTTHLPLLDKLNLVDRLVGVSDFKRVITPSVLAKINADKLKEVGRSSNTNVEKVLEIRPELVTTYGVGNPKLDSHPKLIEAGLPVGIIAEYMESSPLGRAEWLKFMALFFNREIEAERVFSQMESRYNTVAKNCQSS
;
A
#
# COMPACT_ATOMS: atom_id res chain seq x y z
N MET A 1 6.47 -46.73 -15.49
CA MET A 1 6.53 -46.93 -14.02
C MET A 1 7.98 -47.18 -13.61
N ARG A 2 8.66 -46.17 -13.06
CA ARG A 2 9.97 -46.33 -12.40
C ARG A 2 9.81 -45.84 -10.96
N ARG A 3 9.86 -46.77 -10.00
CA ARG A 3 9.80 -46.47 -8.56
C ARG A 3 11.23 -46.25 -8.05
N TYR A 4 11.53 -45.04 -7.56
CA TYR A 4 12.73 -44.78 -6.77
C TYR A 4 12.45 -45.11 -5.30
N ARG A 5 13.28 -45.98 -4.70
CA ARG A 5 13.29 -46.27 -3.26
C ARG A 5 14.12 -45.21 -2.54
N CYS A 6 13.57 -44.69 -1.45
CA CYS A 6 14.20 -43.78 -0.50
C CYS A 6 14.58 -44.58 0.75
N THR A 7 15.82 -44.50 1.23
CA THR A 7 16.25 -45.07 2.51
C THR A 7 16.68 -43.94 3.46
N LYS A 8 16.16 -44.00 4.69
CA LYS A 8 16.48 -43.14 5.84
C LYS A 8 17.47 -43.86 6.77
N SER A 9 18.44 -43.14 7.32
CA SER A 9 18.89 -43.25 8.73
C SER A 9 19.82 -42.06 9.03
N LYS A 10 19.47 -41.13 9.92
CA LYS A 10 19.74 -41.12 11.38
C LYS A 10 21.19 -41.43 11.74
N PHE A 11 21.94 -40.41 12.16
CA PHE A 11 23.05 -40.58 13.09
C PHE A 11 23.05 -39.42 14.10
N TRP A 12 23.21 -39.78 15.37
CA TRP A 12 23.06 -38.94 16.55
C TRP A 12 24.44 -38.87 17.25
N ARG A 13 24.76 -37.69 17.79
CA ARG A 13 25.61 -37.36 18.96
C ARG A 13 26.97 -38.04 19.14
N SER A 14 27.99 -37.21 19.38
CA SER A 14 28.94 -37.39 20.49
C SER A 14 29.59 -36.06 20.89
N LEU A 15 29.62 -35.81 22.20
CA LEU A 15 30.34 -34.76 22.93
C LEU A 15 31.55 -35.42 23.62
N LEU A 16 32.64 -34.68 23.87
CA LEU A 16 33.66 -34.77 24.96
C LEU A 16 34.94 -34.06 24.46
N LEU A 17 35.27 -32.84 24.93
CA LEU A 17 36.16 -32.47 26.06
C LEU A 17 37.60 -33.02 25.96
N ILE A 18 38.60 -32.13 25.93
CA ILE A 18 39.79 -32.09 26.82
C ILE A 18 40.61 -30.81 26.55
N SER A 19 41.08 -30.21 27.64
CA SER A 19 41.88 -29.00 27.83
C SER A 19 43.39 -29.29 27.75
N TRP A 20 44.24 -28.32 27.33
CA TRP A 20 45.36 -27.78 28.16
C TRP A 20 46.24 -26.73 27.44
N LEU A 21 46.45 -25.62 28.16
CA LEU A 21 47.59 -24.70 28.32
C LEU A 21 48.58 -24.34 27.19
N GLY A 22 48.91 -23.04 27.14
CA GLY A 22 50.18 -22.53 26.62
C GLY A 22 50.28 -21.00 26.54
N TRP A 23 50.67 -20.35 27.64
CA TRP A 23 51.15 -18.95 27.67
C TRP A 23 52.58 -18.88 27.11
N VAL A 24 52.87 -17.97 26.16
CA VAL A 24 54.18 -17.27 26.05
C VAL A 24 53.98 -15.89 25.38
N LEU A 25 54.58 -14.87 26.01
CA LEU A 25 54.66 -13.45 25.65
C LEU A 25 55.47 -13.18 24.37
N LEU A 26 55.21 -12.06 23.67
CA LEU A 26 56.28 -11.16 23.20
C LEU A 26 55.74 -9.76 22.84
N SER A 27 56.60 -8.77 23.07
CA SER A 27 56.34 -7.33 23.14
C SER A 27 56.42 -6.57 21.81
N ALA A 28 55.85 -5.36 21.85
CA ALA A 28 56.35 -4.08 21.30
C ALA A 28 55.93 -3.58 19.90
N CYS A 29 55.89 -2.24 19.82
CA CYS A 29 55.73 -1.33 18.68
C CYS A 29 54.28 -1.16 18.15
N ASP A 30 53.78 0.03 17.80
CA ASP A 30 54.35 1.35 17.61
C ASP A 30 53.18 2.37 17.54
N SER A 31 53.53 3.61 17.86
CA SER A 31 52.87 4.90 17.70
C SER A 31 51.59 5.11 16.87
N ARG A 32 50.75 6.00 17.43
CA ARG A 32 50.00 7.07 16.75
C ARG A 32 48.86 6.65 15.81
N SER A 33 47.75 6.30 16.43
CA SER A 33 46.39 6.33 15.86
C SER A 33 45.83 7.75 15.61
N GLU A 34 46.65 8.81 15.56
CA GLU A 34 46.20 10.21 15.43
C GLU A 34 46.03 10.70 13.98
N ARG A 35 46.25 9.88 12.96
CA ARG A 35 46.22 10.32 11.55
C ARG A 35 45.06 9.79 10.69
N LEU A 36 43.93 9.44 11.32
CA LEU A 36 42.67 9.11 10.62
C LEU A 36 41.49 10.02 11.00
N ARG A 37 41.75 11.19 11.59
CA ARG A 37 40.72 12.16 12.01
C ARG A 37 40.26 13.15 10.94
N GLN A 38 40.71 13.05 9.69
CA GLN A 38 40.30 13.98 8.64
C GLN A 38 39.97 13.26 7.34
N ARG A 39 38.74 12.75 7.26
CA ARG A 39 37.90 12.60 6.05
C ARG A 39 36.66 11.81 6.43
N GLN A 40 35.71 12.47 7.10
CA GLN A 40 34.33 12.00 7.06
C GLN A 40 33.66 12.64 5.84
N PRO A 41 33.13 11.85 4.88
CA PRO A 41 32.25 12.40 3.86
C PRO A 41 31.03 13.00 4.54
N LYS A 42 30.63 14.21 4.10
CA LYS A 42 29.42 14.92 4.56
C LYS A 42 28.26 13.91 4.59
N THR A 43 27.78 13.63 5.79
CA THR A 43 26.59 12.82 6.00
C THR A 43 25.42 13.55 5.33
N THR A 44 24.86 12.91 4.30
CA THR A 44 23.56 13.26 3.74
C THR A 44 22.56 13.39 4.90
N PRO A 45 21.71 14.43 4.94
CA PRO A 45 20.66 14.52 5.94
C PRO A 45 19.82 13.24 5.91
N PRO A 46 19.41 12.71 7.08
CA PRO A 46 18.60 11.49 7.12
C PRO A 46 17.35 11.73 6.28
N ILE A 47 17.14 10.85 5.30
CA ILE A 47 15.90 10.78 4.52
C ILE A 47 14.78 10.59 5.54
N ALA A 48 14.00 11.65 5.74
CA ALA A 48 12.89 11.66 6.67
C ALA A 48 11.91 10.55 6.29
N SER A 49 11.77 9.58 7.19
CA SER A 49 10.68 8.62 7.24
C SER A 49 9.37 9.40 7.43
N ASN A 50 8.79 9.92 6.34
CA ASN A 50 7.57 10.72 6.38
C ASN A 50 6.35 9.83 6.62
N SER A 51 6.17 9.42 7.88
CA SER A 51 4.92 8.91 8.43
C SER A 51 4.31 9.85 9.48
N GLN A 52 4.81 11.09 9.61
CA GLN A 52 4.33 12.05 10.59
C GLN A 52 4.01 13.38 9.93
N CYS A 53 2.77 13.81 10.09
CA CYS A 53 2.30 15.13 9.68
C CYS A 53 3.16 16.21 10.36
N SER A 54 3.81 17.07 9.58
CA SER A 54 4.54 18.23 10.12
C SER A 54 3.57 19.12 10.89
N THR A 55 4.02 19.74 11.97
CA THR A 55 3.23 20.72 12.74
C THR A 55 3.28 22.12 12.14
N VAL A 56 4.21 22.39 11.21
CA VAL A 56 4.38 23.69 10.55
C VAL A 56 4.32 23.49 9.03
N TYR A 57 3.47 24.29 8.38
CA TYR A 57 3.33 24.34 6.92
C TYR A 57 4.35 25.30 6.31
N ASP A 58 5.05 24.85 5.26
CA ASP A 58 5.95 25.65 4.42
C ASP A 58 5.50 25.54 2.95
N PRO A 59 5.08 26.65 2.31
CA PRO A 59 4.61 26.65 0.93
C PRO A 59 5.70 26.34 -0.11
N GLN A 60 6.98 26.34 0.25
CA GLN A 60 8.10 26.01 -0.66
C GLN A 60 8.49 24.52 -0.62
N VAL A 61 8.02 23.76 0.36
CA VAL A 61 8.31 22.34 0.49
C VAL A 61 7.43 21.51 -0.45
N ASP A 62 8.05 20.60 -1.21
CA ASP A 62 7.34 19.51 -1.86
C ASP A 62 7.12 18.38 -0.83
N TYR A 63 5.89 18.25 -0.34
CA TYR A 63 5.49 17.22 0.61
C TYR A 63 5.35 15.84 -0.05
N PHE A 64 5.43 15.76 -1.39
CA PHE A 64 5.38 14.53 -2.17
C PHE A 64 6.59 14.41 -3.12
N PRO A 65 7.82 14.34 -2.59
CA PRO A 65 9.03 14.28 -3.41
C PRO A 65 9.11 12.98 -4.24
N ASN A 66 8.40 11.94 -3.80
CA ASN A 66 8.27 10.67 -4.52
C ASN A 66 6.91 10.63 -5.20
N LYS A 67 6.90 10.25 -6.48
CA LYS A 67 5.71 10.30 -7.33
C LYS A 67 5.51 8.97 -8.01
N VAL A 68 4.27 8.49 -8.04
CA VAL A 68 3.94 7.35 -8.89
C VAL A 68 3.89 7.78 -10.35
N LYS A 69 4.30 6.89 -11.23
CA LYS A 69 4.12 6.99 -12.68
C LYS A 69 3.14 5.92 -13.11
N VAL A 70 1.98 6.33 -13.61
CA VAL A 70 0.97 5.40 -14.13
C VAL A 70 1.33 5.08 -15.58
N THR A 71 1.62 3.81 -15.88
CA THR A 71 2.11 3.38 -17.21
C THR A 71 1.26 2.30 -17.88
N GLN A 72 0.47 1.54 -17.11
CA GLN A 72 -0.31 0.39 -17.55
C GLN A 72 -1.82 0.63 -17.36
N ALA A 73 -2.23 1.23 -16.24
CA ALA A 73 -3.62 1.59 -15.98
C ALA A 73 -4.05 2.80 -16.81
N LYS A 74 -5.31 2.77 -17.28
CA LYS A 74 -5.93 3.87 -18.04
C LYS A 74 -7.07 4.54 -17.28
N GLY A 75 -7.59 3.88 -16.25
CA GLY A 75 -8.78 4.31 -15.52
C GLY A 75 -8.52 5.42 -14.50
N PHE A 76 -7.26 5.77 -14.20
CA PHE A 76 -6.97 6.90 -13.32
C PHE A 76 -5.72 7.69 -13.72
N THR A 77 -5.67 8.95 -13.29
CA THR A 77 -4.51 9.84 -13.42
C THR A 77 -4.19 10.52 -12.10
N VAL A 78 -2.95 10.95 -11.93
CA VAL A 78 -2.51 11.72 -10.75
C VAL A 78 -1.66 12.91 -11.18
N GLU A 79 -1.97 14.07 -10.60
CA GLU A 79 -1.21 15.31 -10.73
C GLU A 79 -0.71 15.72 -9.35
N TYR A 80 0.60 15.99 -9.26
CA TYR A 80 1.25 16.32 -8.00
C TYR A 80 1.47 17.82 -7.89
N HIS A 81 1.06 18.38 -6.75
CA HIS A 81 1.40 19.72 -6.30
C HIS A 81 2.22 19.63 -5.02
N ARG A 82 2.69 20.78 -4.53
CA ARG A 82 3.58 20.84 -3.36
C ARG A 82 2.96 20.20 -2.11
N ASN A 83 1.69 20.47 -1.82
CA ASN A 83 1.03 19.96 -0.60
C ASN A 83 -0.26 19.19 -0.86
N TYR A 84 -0.64 18.97 -2.12
CA TYR A 84 -1.78 18.11 -2.47
C TYR A 84 -1.55 17.35 -3.76
N LYS A 85 -2.37 16.32 -4.00
CA LYS A 85 -2.42 15.55 -5.25
C LYS A 85 -3.84 15.64 -5.80
N VAL A 86 -3.98 15.86 -7.10
CA VAL A 86 -5.27 15.73 -7.79
C VAL A 86 -5.31 14.37 -8.45
N VAL A 87 -6.26 13.54 -8.04
CA VAL A 87 -6.44 12.20 -8.59
C VAL A 87 -7.77 12.16 -9.32
N SER A 88 -7.79 11.68 -10.56
CA SER A 88 -9.00 11.55 -11.35
C SER A 88 -9.23 10.10 -11.72
N VAL A 89 -10.39 9.55 -11.42
CA VAL A 89 -10.84 8.22 -11.86
C VAL A 89 -11.86 8.41 -12.98
N LYS A 90 -11.54 7.89 -14.17
CA LYS A 90 -12.31 8.06 -15.40
C LYS A 90 -13.04 6.77 -15.73
N ASN A 91 -14.29 6.89 -16.19
CA ASN A 91 -15.12 5.80 -16.66
C ASN A 91 -15.11 4.59 -15.69
N PRO A 92 -15.47 4.80 -14.41
CA PRO A 92 -15.33 3.80 -13.35
C PRO A 92 -16.19 2.54 -13.53
N TRP A 93 -17.10 2.53 -14.50
CA TRP A 93 -17.89 1.38 -14.94
C TRP A 93 -18.21 1.49 -16.44
N ARG A 94 -18.89 0.49 -17.01
CA ARG A 94 -19.18 0.44 -18.45
C ARG A 94 -20.15 1.52 -18.88
N ASN A 95 -19.98 2.02 -20.11
CA ASN A 95 -20.91 2.93 -20.79
C ASN A 95 -21.20 4.22 -20.00
N THR A 96 -20.16 4.83 -19.44
CA THR A 96 -20.26 6.09 -18.69
C THR A 96 -19.14 7.04 -19.09
N ASP A 97 -19.41 8.35 -19.03
CA ASP A 97 -18.43 9.43 -19.14
C ASP A 97 -18.16 10.09 -17.78
N THR A 98 -18.54 9.41 -16.68
CA THR A 98 -18.34 9.90 -15.32
C THR A 98 -16.86 9.97 -14.95
N THR A 99 -16.47 11.07 -14.31
CA THR A 99 -15.15 11.24 -13.68
C THR A 99 -15.33 11.57 -12.21
N PHE A 100 -14.64 10.83 -11.33
CA PHE A 100 -14.50 11.18 -9.92
C PHE A 100 -13.17 11.88 -9.69
N GLN A 101 -13.20 13.01 -9.01
CA GLN A 101 -11.99 13.76 -8.66
C GLN A 101 -11.78 13.76 -7.15
N TYR A 102 -10.53 13.52 -6.76
CA TYR A 102 -10.06 13.53 -5.38
C TYR A 102 -8.94 14.55 -5.24
N VAL A 103 -8.97 15.32 -4.17
CA VAL A 103 -7.86 16.19 -3.77
C VAL A 103 -7.29 15.62 -2.49
N LEU A 104 -6.14 14.96 -2.62
CA LEU A 104 -5.44 14.34 -1.50
C LEU A 104 -4.52 15.38 -0.87
N VAL A 105 -4.94 15.97 0.25
CA VAL A 105 -4.24 17.10 0.89
C VAL A 105 -3.32 16.57 1.97
N GLN A 106 -2.05 16.94 1.95
CA GLN A 106 -1.13 16.60 3.03
C GLN A 106 -1.69 17.10 4.36
N CYS A 107 -1.78 16.22 5.34
CA CYS A 107 -2.24 16.56 6.68
C CYS A 107 -1.48 17.79 7.25
N ASN A 108 -2.21 18.62 7.99
CA ASN A 108 -1.73 19.91 8.53
C ASN A 108 -1.28 20.94 7.47
N THR A 109 -1.76 20.82 6.23
CA THR A 109 -1.52 21.83 5.18
C THR A 109 -2.84 22.43 4.68
N PRO A 110 -2.82 23.65 4.10
CA PRO A 110 -4.02 24.30 3.59
C PRO A 110 -4.66 23.52 2.43
N ILE A 111 -5.99 23.46 2.43
CA ILE A 111 -6.77 22.91 1.32
C ILE A 111 -6.70 23.91 0.14
N PRO A 112 -6.37 23.45 -1.09
CA PRO A 112 -6.31 24.34 -2.24
C PRO A 112 -7.70 24.85 -2.64
N PRO A 113 -7.83 26.12 -3.08
CA PRO A 113 -9.10 26.64 -3.59
C PRO A 113 -9.44 26.03 -4.97
N GLY A 114 -10.70 26.13 -5.39
CA GLY A 114 -11.15 25.78 -6.74
C GLY A 114 -11.75 24.38 -6.93
N PHE A 115 -11.71 23.52 -5.90
CA PHE A 115 -12.17 22.13 -5.98
C PHE A 115 -13.53 21.89 -5.32
N LYS A 116 -14.60 22.58 -5.77
CA LYS A 116 -15.92 22.52 -5.11
C LYS A 116 -16.65 21.18 -5.25
N GLN A 117 -16.35 20.41 -6.31
CA GLN A 117 -17.04 19.15 -6.64
C GLN A 117 -16.19 17.91 -6.31
N ALA A 118 -14.92 18.11 -5.94
CA ALA A 118 -14.01 17.01 -5.64
C ALA A 118 -14.13 16.58 -4.18
N GLN A 119 -13.85 15.30 -3.91
CA GLN A 119 -13.68 14.83 -2.54
C GLN A 119 -12.31 15.27 -2.02
N ILE A 120 -12.30 16.07 -0.96
CA ILE A 120 -11.07 16.45 -0.25
C ILE A 120 -10.76 15.37 0.77
N VAL A 121 -9.57 14.76 0.70
CA VAL A 121 -9.15 13.70 1.62
C VAL A 121 -7.79 14.06 2.22
N PRO A 122 -7.70 14.26 3.55
CA PRO A 122 -6.41 14.41 4.21
C PRO A 122 -5.57 13.13 4.09
N VAL A 123 -4.28 13.26 3.78
CA VAL A 123 -3.34 12.13 3.64
C VAL A 123 -2.08 12.34 4.49
N PRO A 124 -1.47 11.27 5.04
CA PRO A 124 -1.87 9.87 4.88
C PRO A 124 -3.08 9.50 5.75
N VAL A 125 -3.99 8.70 5.21
CA VAL A 125 -5.12 8.15 5.98
C VAL A 125 -4.63 7.04 6.93
N ASN A 126 -5.26 6.94 8.09
CA ASN A 126 -4.88 6.03 9.18
C ASN A 126 -5.87 4.90 9.40
N SER A 127 -7.08 5.01 8.85
CA SER A 127 -8.13 4.00 8.97
C SER A 127 -8.87 3.85 7.65
N VAL A 128 -9.09 2.60 7.22
CA VAL A 128 -9.80 2.29 5.97
C VAL A 128 -10.83 1.18 6.17
N VAL A 129 -12.00 1.38 5.57
CA VAL A 129 -12.98 0.30 5.33
C VAL A 129 -12.86 -0.13 3.86
N VAL A 130 -12.77 -1.44 3.63
CA VAL A 130 -12.61 -2.01 2.28
C VAL A 130 -13.85 -2.81 1.88
N MET A 131 -14.61 -2.32 0.90
CA MET A 131 -15.89 -2.90 0.51
C MET A 131 -15.81 -3.95 -0.61
N SER A 132 -14.67 -4.06 -1.30
CA SER A 132 -14.41 -5.15 -2.24
C SER A 132 -13.25 -6.03 -1.76
N THR A 133 -13.43 -7.34 -1.78
CA THR A 133 -12.36 -8.28 -1.43
C THR A 133 -11.20 -8.24 -2.41
N THR A 134 -11.39 -7.75 -3.65
CA THR A 134 -10.30 -7.58 -4.63
C THR A 134 -9.35 -6.43 -4.27
N HIS A 135 -9.75 -5.51 -3.39
CA HIS A 135 -8.89 -4.41 -2.94
C HIS A 135 -7.99 -4.84 -1.76
N LEU A 136 -8.35 -5.89 -1.02
CA LEU A 136 -7.61 -6.35 0.16
C LEU A 136 -6.15 -6.76 -0.17
N PRO A 137 -5.88 -7.49 -1.27
CA PRO A 137 -4.50 -7.78 -1.67
C PRO A 137 -3.68 -6.52 -2.00
N LEU A 138 -4.31 -5.44 -2.50
CA LEU A 138 -3.61 -4.18 -2.76
C LEU A 138 -3.10 -3.58 -1.44
N LEU A 139 -3.97 -3.53 -0.43
CA LEU A 139 -3.63 -3.04 0.90
C LEU A 139 -2.54 -3.90 1.58
N ASP A 140 -2.65 -5.23 1.46
CA ASP A 140 -1.68 -6.19 1.99
C ASP A 140 -0.29 -6.04 1.36
N LYS A 141 -0.23 -5.89 0.03
CA LYS A 141 1.03 -5.71 -0.70
C LYS A 141 1.76 -4.39 -0.37
N LEU A 142 1.03 -3.40 0.14
CA LEU A 142 1.56 -2.14 0.65
C LEU A 142 1.86 -2.17 2.16
N ASN A 143 1.74 -3.33 2.82
CA ASN A 143 1.89 -3.47 4.28
C ASN A 143 0.97 -2.52 5.08
N LEU A 144 -0.27 -2.31 4.59
CA LEU A 144 -1.24 -1.38 5.17
C LEU A 144 -2.42 -2.07 5.87
N VAL A 145 -2.38 -3.39 6.06
CA VAL A 145 -3.46 -4.17 6.70
C VAL A 145 -3.73 -3.72 8.14
N ASP A 146 -2.74 -3.12 8.82
CA ASP A 146 -2.95 -2.52 10.15
C ASP A 146 -3.91 -1.34 10.12
N ARG A 147 -4.03 -0.63 8.99
CA ARG A 147 -4.97 0.48 8.79
C ARG A 147 -6.39 0.00 8.49
N LEU A 148 -6.59 -1.27 8.18
CA LEU A 148 -7.91 -1.85 7.93
C LEU A 148 -8.71 -1.93 9.23
N VAL A 149 -9.90 -1.32 9.22
CA VAL A 149 -10.85 -1.29 10.37
C VAL A 149 -12.19 -1.95 10.06
N GLY A 150 -12.49 -2.20 8.78
CA GLY A 150 -13.69 -2.94 8.41
C GLY A 150 -13.66 -3.46 6.97
N VAL A 151 -14.48 -4.48 6.71
CA VAL A 151 -14.68 -5.07 5.38
C VAL A 151 -16.15 -5.33 5.10
N SER A 152 -16.51 -5.56 3.84
CA SER A 152 -17.91 -5.78 3.47
C SER A 152 -18.50 -7.12 3.94
N ASP A 153 -17.73 -8.21 3.85
CA ASP A 153 -18.18 -9.56 4.20
C ASP A 153 -16.98 -10.46 4.56
N PHE A 154 -16.95 -10.94 5.81
CA PHE A 154 -15.91 -11.81 6.34
C PHE A 154 -15.85 -13.15 5.60
N LYS A 155 -16.98 -13.72 5.16
CA LYS A 155 -17.03 -15.05 4.55
C LYS A 155 -16.32 -15.13 3.20
N ARG A 156 -16.08 -13.98 2.55
CA ARG A 156 -15.43 -13.88 1.24
C ARG A 156 -13.96 -13.50 1.32
N VAL A 157 -13.46 -13.20 2.52
CA VAL A 157 -12.06 -12.83 2.70
C VAL A 157 -11.19 -14.08 2.63
N ILE A 158 -10.16 -14.02 1.78
CA ILE A 158 -9.16 -15.09 1.65
C ILE A 158 -7.73 -14.60 1.88
N THR A 159 -7.54 -13.28 2.03
CA THR A 159 -6.21 -12.69 2.29
C THR A 159 -5.75 -13.07 3.70
N PRO A 160 -4.64 -13.83 3.87
CA PRO A 160 -4.28 -14.42 5.16
C PRO A 160 -4.07 -13.40 6.29
N SER A 161 -3.41 -12.27 5.99
CA SER A 161 -3.18 -11.18 6.95
C SER A 161 -4.50 -10.54 7.43
N VAL A 162 -5.50 -10.46 6.55
CA VAL A 162 -6.84 -9.94 6.90
C VAL A 162 -7.62 -10.97 7.71
N LEU A 163 -7.57 -12.25 7.33
CA LEU A 163 -8.17 -13.34 8.10
C LEU A 163 -7.64 -13.37 9.55
N ALA A 164 -6.35 -13.14 9.75
CA ALA A 164 -5.76 -13.03 11.08
C ALA A 164 -6.39 -11.89 11.91
N LYS A 165 -6.72 -10.75 11.29
CA LYS A 165 -7.42 -9.64 11.97
C LYS A 165 -8.88 -9.97 12.25
N ILE A 166 -9.56 -10.68 11.36
CA ILE A 166 -10.94 -11.15 11.56
C ILE A 166 -10.98 -12.10 12.77
N ASN A 167 -10.11 -13.11 12.80
CA ASN A 167 -10.05 -14.10 13.88
C ASN A 167 -9.64 -13.51 15.24
N ALA A 168 -9.07 -12.31 15.24
CA ALA A 168 -8.72 -11.56 16.44
C ALA A 168 -9.77 -10.49 16.82
N ASP A 169 -10.96 -10.50 16.19
CA ASP A 169 -12.05 -9.54 16.38
C ASP A 169 -11.65 -8.06 16.19
N LYS A 170 -10.63 -7.81 15.37
CA LYS A 170 -10.10 -6.45 15.11
C LYS A 170 -10.78 -5.72 13.96
N LEU A 171 -11.72 -6.36 13.25
CA LEU A 171 -12.43 -5.78 12.11
C LEU A 171 -13.93 -5.76 12.35
N LYS A 172 -14.61 -4.83 11.70
CA LYS A 172 -16.08 -4.79 11.63
C LYS A 172 -16.56 -5.17 10.23
N GLU A 173 -17.61 -5.98 10.16
CA GLU A 173 -18.31 -6.27 8.91
C GLU A 173 -19.37 -5.18 8.65
N VAL A 174 -19.36 -4.53 7.48
CA VAL A 174 -20.24 -3.39 7.17
C VAL A 174 -21.31 -3.67 6.10
N GLY A 175 -21.42 -4.91 5.64
CA GLY A 175 -22.34 -5.29 4.57
C GLY A 175 -21.83 -4.92 3.18
N ARG A 176 -22.58 -5.33 2.15
CA ARG A 176 -22.18 -5.19 0.74
C ARG A 176 -23.31 -4.66 -0.14
N SER A 177 -22.93 -3.95 -1.20
CA SER A 177 -23.83 -3.43 -2.23
C SER A 177 -25.04 -2.70 -1.64
N SER A 178 -26.26 -3.07 -2.03
CA SER A 178 -27.52 -2.52 -1.51
C SER A 178 -27.70 -2.69 0.01
N ASN A 179 -27.05 -3.68 0.61
CA ASN A 179 -27.18 -4.04 2.03
C ASN A 179 -26.04 -3.45 2.88
N THR A 180 -25.32 -2.45 2.36
CA THR A 180 -24.31 -1.72 3.12
C THR A 180 -24.97 -1.00 4.31
N ASN A 181 -24.51 -1.28 5.53
CA ASN A 181 -24.96 -0.60 6.72
C ASN A 181 -24.16 0.72 6.89
N VAL A 182 -24.69 1.81 6.35
CA VAL A 182 -24.04 3.13 6.37
C VAL A 182 -23.85 3.64 7.81
N GLU A 183 -24.81 3.42 8.71
CA GLU A 183 -24.68 3.82 10.12
C GLU A 183 -23.49 3.16 10.80
N LYS A 184 -23.26 1.86 10.54
CA LYS A 184 -22.11 1.16 11.07
C LYS A 184 -20.79 1.68 10.51
N VAL A 185 -20.76 2.11 9.25
CA VAL A 185 -19.57 2.77 8.67
C VAL A 185 -19.33 4.12 9.35
N LEU A 186 -20.39 4.90 9.60
CA LEU A 186 -20.30 6.17 10.32
C LEU A 186 -19.83 5.98 11.77
N GLU A 187 -20.25 4.92 12.46
CA GLU A 187 -19.80 4.59 13.82
C GLU A 187 -18.28 4.29 13.86
N ILE A 188 -17.77 3.58 12.86
CA ILE A 188 -16.34 3.27 12.72
C ILE A 188 -15.51 4.53 12.48
N ARG A 189 -16.09 5.58 11.87
CA ARG A 189 -15.43 6.83 11.47
C ARG A 189 -14.13 6.61 10.69
N PRO A 190 -14.16 5.85 9.56
CA PRO A 190 -12.96 5.65 8.77
C PRO A 190 -12.54 6.93 8.05
N GLU A 191 -11.23 7.12 7.89
CA GLU A 191 -10.67 8.22 7.09
C GLU A 191 -10.76 7.93 5.58
N LEU A 192 -11.02 6.67 5.19
CA LEU A 192 -11.27 6.26 3.82
C LEU A 192 -12.22 5.05 3.76
N VAL A 193 -13.16 5.06 2.83
CA VAL A 193 -13.90 3.87 2.41
C VAL A 193 -13.52 3.57 0.96
N THR A 194 -13.01 2.38 0.68
CA THR A 194 -12.80 1.97 -0.72
C THR A 194 -13.94 1.10 -1.19
N THR A 195 -14.47 1.41 -2.37
CA THR A 195 -15.57 0.65 -2.99
C THR A 195 -15.41 0.66 -4.51
N TYR A 196 -16.36 0.05 -5.20
CA TYR A 196 -16.46 0.02 -6.66
C TYR A 196 -17.84 0.55 -7.04
N GLY A 197 -18.03 0.86 -8.32
CA GLY A 197 -19.33 1.19 -8.89
C GLY A 197 -19.69 0.23 -10.01
N VAL A 198 -20.96 0.06 -10.32
CA VAL A 198 -21.45 -0.64 -11.52
C VAL A 198 -22.40 0.24 -12.34
N GLY A 199 -22.61 1.49 -11.94
CA GLY A 199 -23.51 2.43 -12.60
C GLY A 199 -24.97 2.21 -12.26
N ASN A 200 -25.25 1.57 -11.12
CA ASN A 200 -26.60 1.32 -10.64
C ASN A 200 -26.72 1.79 -9.19
N PRO A 201 -27.39 2.92 -8.92
CA PRO A 201 -27.54 3.46 -7.57
C PRO A 201 -28.19 2.52 -6.55
N LYS A 202 -28.92 1.49 -7.00
CA LYS A 202 -29.49 0.47 -6.11
C LYS A 202 -28.44 -0.54 -5.63
N LEU A 203 -27.40 -0.80 -6.42
CA LEU A 203 -26.33 -1.75 -6.12
C LEU A 203 -25.07 -1.06 -5.58
N ASP A 204 -24.85 0.18 -5.98
CA ASP A 204 -23.70 0.98 -5.64
C ASP A 204 -23.83 1.55 -4.23
N SER A 205 -22.81 1.32 -3.40
CA SER A 205 -22.75 1.90 -2.05
C SER A 205 -22.22 3.34 -2.05
N HIS A 206 -21.40 3.71 -3.04
CA HIS A 206 -20.69 4.99 -3.06
C HIS A 206 -21.61 6.23 -2.96
N PRO A 207 -22.80 6.30 -3.60
CA PRO A 207 -23.61 7.51 -3.55
C PRO A 207 -24.04 7.84 -2.12
N LYS A 208 -24.56 6.83 -1.39
CA LYS A 208 -25.02 6.99 -0.01
C LYS A 208 -23.87 7.28 0.97
N LEU A 209 -22.70 6.70 0.74
CA LEU A 209 -21.52 6.95 1.57
C LEU A 209 -21.00 8.38 1.38
N ILE A 210 -20.96 8.87 0.14
CA ILE A 210 -20.56 10.25 -0.18
C ILE A 210 -21.59 11.25 0.39
N GLU A 211 -22.89 10.97 0.23
CA GLU A 211 -23.97 11.78 0.81
C GLU A 211 -23.88 11.87 2.35
N ALA A 212 -23.45 10.78 3.00
CA ALA A 212 -23.18 10.74 4.43
C ALA A 212 -21.88 11.45 4.87
N GLY A 213 -21.15 12.08 3.93
CA GLY A 213 -19.92 12.82 4.22
C GLY A 213 -18.68 11.95 4.44
N LEU A 214 -18.73 10.66 4.10
CA LEU A 214 -17.58 9.77 4.19
C LEU A 214 -16.65 9.96 2.98
N PRO A 215 -15.32 10.00 3.17
CA PRO A 215 -14.37 9.96 2.06
C PRO A 215 -14.41 8.59 1.36
N VAL A 216 -14.77 8.56 0.08
CA VAL A 216 -14.92 7.31 -0.69
C VAL A 216 -13.94 7.26 -1.85
N GLY A 217 -13.02 6.31 -1.85
CA GLY A 217 -12.16 6.01 -3.00
C GLY A 217 -12.76 4.93 -3.90
N ILE A 218 -13.13 5.28 -5.13
CA ILE A 218 -13.63 4.31 -6.12
C ILE A 218 -12.46 3.64 -6.83
N ILE A 219 -12.34 2.33 -6.67
CA ILE A 219 -11.36 1.49 -7.35
C ILE A 219 -12.07 0.75 -8.50
N ALA A 220 -11.65 1.04 -9.72
CA ALA A 220 -12.21 0.49 -10.95
C ALA A 220 -11.21 -0.42 -11.68
N GLU A 221 -10.37 -1.13 -10.94
CA GLU A 221 -9.34 -2.01 -11.51
C GLU A 221 -9.92 -3.01 -12.50
N TYR A 222 -11.11 -3.54 -12.24
CA TYR A 222 -11.77 -4.51 -13.11
C TYR A 222 -12.11 -3.97 -14.52
N MET A 223 -12.11 -2.65 -14.71
CA MET A 223 -12.33 -1.99 -16.01
C MET A 223 -11.07 -1.98 -16.89
N GLU A 224 -9.89 -2.30 -16.33
CA GLU A 224 -8.65 -2.36 -17.10
C GLU A 224 -8.62 -3.60 -18.02
N SER A 225 -8.06 -3.40 -19.22
CA SER A 225 -7.99 -4.41 -20.27
C SER A 225 -6.82 -5.39 -20.10
N SER A 226 -5.81 -5.05 -19.29
CA SER A 226 -4.62 -5.87 -19.09
C SER A 226 -4.44 -6.26 -17.62
N PRO A 227 -3.86 -7.43 -17.31
CA PRO A 227 -3.55 -7.81 -15.93
C PRO A 227 -2.63 -6.82 -15.22
N LEU A 228 -1.68 -6.21 -15.93
CA LEU A 228 -0.80 -5.19 -15.38
C LEU A 228 -1.53 -3.87 -15.12
N GLY A 229 -2.47 -3.48 -15.98
CA GLY A 229 -3.33 -2.32 -15.73
C GLY A 229 -4.11 -2.51 -14.42
N ARG A 230 -4.72 -3.68 -14.21
CA ARG A 230 -5.41 -4.02 -12.95
C ARG A 230 -4.48 -3.93 -11.75
N ALA A 231 -3.29 -4.53 -11.84
CA ALA A 231 -2.31 -4.53 -10.78
C ALA A 231 -1.81 -3.12 -10.43
N GLU A 232 -1.76 -2.19 -11.39
CA GLU A 232 -1.27 -0.83 -11.16
C GLU A 232 -2.22 0.02 -10.30
N TRP A 233 -3.48 -0.40 -10.11
CA TRP A 233 -4.37 0.22 -9.12
C TRP A 233 -3.88 0.08 -7.68
N LEU A 234 -2.85 -0.74 -7.42
CA LEU A 234 -2.04 -0.68 -6.20
C LEU A 234 -1.50 0.74 -5.96
N LYS A 235 -1.03 1.42 -7.02
CA LYS A 235 -0.51 2.79 -6.94
C LYS A 235 -1.61 3.77 -6.56
N PHE A 236 -2.82 3.62 -7.11
CA PHE A 236 -3.98 4.42 -6.69
C PHE A 236 -4.26 4.27 -5.20
N MET A 237 -4.31 3.03 -4.68
CA MET A 237 -4.48 2.79 -3.24
C MET A 237 -3.39 3.49 -2.42
N ALA A 238 -2.13 3.39 -2.84
CA ALA A 238 -0.99 3.97 -2.12
C ALA A 238 -1.02 5.50 -2.00
N LEU A 239 -1.69 6.21 -2.92
CA LEU A 239 -1.78 7.67 -2.89
C LEU A 239 -2.44 8.20 -1.63
N PHE A 240 -3.43 7.47 -1.08
CA PHE A 240 -4.14 7.83 0.15
C PHE A 240 -3.27 7.66 1.41
N PHE A 241 -2.19 6.88 1.33
CA PHE A 241 -1.35 6.52 2.48
C PHE A 241 0.08 7.08 2.38
N ASN A 242 0.38 7.90 1.36
CA ASN A 242 1.74 8.38 1.05
C ASN A 242 2.75 7.23 0.92
N ARG A 243 2.37 6.18 0.19
CA ARG A 243 3.19 4.97 -0.03
C ARG A 243 3.74 4.86 -1.46
N GLU A 244 4.07 5.98 -2.10
CA GLU A 244 4.54 6.03 -3.49
C GLU A 244 5.77 5.16 -3.75
N ILE A 245 6.82 5.28 -2.92
CA ILE A 245 8.05 4.49 -3.06
C ILE A 245 7.73 2.99 -3.03
N GLU A 246 6.91 2.58 -2.07
CA GLU A 246 6.55 1.19 -1.87
C GLU A 246 5.71 0.67 -3.04
N ALA A 247 4.75 1.47 -3.51
CA ALA A 247 3.90 1.12 -4.64
C ALA A 247 4.70 0.95 -5.93
N GLU A 248 5.62 1.87 -6.25
CA GLU A 248 6.52 1.74 -7.41
C GLU A 248 7.35 0.47 -7.30
N ARG A 249 7.99 0.23 -6.15
CA ARG A 249 8.82 -0.97 -5.94
C ARG A 249 8.01 -2.26 -6.11
N VAL A 250 6.84 -2.36 -5.48
CA VAL A 250 5.99 -3.56 -5.55
C VAL A 250 5.47 -3.77 -6.97
N PHE A 251 5.03 -2.71 -7.63
CA PHE A 251 4.51 -2.79 -8.99
C PHE A 251 5.58 -3.22 -9.98
N SER A 252 6.79 -2.64 -9.93
CA SER A 252 7.89 -3.05 -10.81
C SER A 252 8.26 -4.54 -10.63
N GLN A 253 8.18 -5.07 -9.40
CA GLN A 253 8.37 -6.50 -9.16
C GLN A 253 7.26 -7.35 -9.77
N MET A 254 5.99 -6.90 -9.70
CA MET A 254 4.86 -7.59 -10.34
C MET A 254 5.00 -7.57 -11.87
N GLU A 255 5.33 -6.43 -12.44
CA GLU A 255 5.54 -6.25 -13.88
C GLU A 255 6.68 -7.12 -14.40
N SER A 256 7.82 -7.12 -13.71
CA SER A 256 8.96 -7.98 -14.06
C SER A 256 8.58 -9.46 -14.07
N ARG A 257 7.90 -9.95 -13.02
CA ARG A 257 7.47 -11.36 -12.92
C ARG A 257 6.47 -11.72 -14.02
N TYR A 258 5.49 -10.86 -14.28
CA TYR A 258 4.51 -11.07 -15.34
C TYR A 258 5.19 -11.18 -16.70
N ASN A 259 6.10 -10.25 -17.02
CA ASN A 259 6.81 -10.24 -18.29
C ASN A 259 7.72 -11.45 -18.47
N THR A 260 8.37 -11.94 -17.41
CA THR A 260 9.13 -13.19 -17.45
C THR A 260 8.24 -14.38 -17.81
N VAL A 261 7.09 -14.53 -17.16
CA VAL A 261 6.17 -15.64 -17.44
C VAL A 261 5.58 -15.53 -18.85
N ALA A 262 5.14 -14.34 -19.25
CA ALA A 262 4.57 -14.09 -20.58
C ALA A 262 5.54 -14.46 -21.71
N LYS A 263 6.83 -14.11 -21.56
CA LYS A 263 7.88 -14.49 -22.52
C LYS A 263 8.05 -16.00 -22.61
N ASN A 264 8.09 -16.71 -21.48
CA ASN A 264 8.26 -18.16 -21.45
C ASN A 264 7.12 -18.91 -22.13
N CYS A 265 5.88 -18.39 -22.04
CA CYS A 265 4.71 -18.96 -22.70
C CYS A 265 4.67 -18.68 -24.22
N GLN A 266 5.38 -17.66 -24.71
CA GLN A 266 5.47 -17.35 -26.14
C GLN A 266 6.61 -18.10 -26.84
N SER A 267 7.61 -18.55 -26.08
CA SER A 267 8.74 -19.35 -26.57
C SER A 267 8.53 -20.88 -26.51
N SER A 268 7.34 -21.33 -26.08
CA SER A 268 6.96 -22.75 -25.97
C SER A 268 5.90 -23.09 -27.01
#